data_AF-A0A949ZVG3-F1
#
_entry.id   AF-A0A949ZVG3-F1
#
_cell.length_a   1.000
_cell.length_b   1.000
_cell.length_c   1.000
_cell.angle_alpha   90.00
_cell.angle_beta   90.00
_cell.angle_gamma   90.00
#
_symmetry.space_group_name_H-M   'P 1'
#
loop_
_entity.id
_entity.type
_entity.pdbx_description
1 polymer ?
#
loop_
_entity_poly.entity_id
_entity_poly.type
_entity_poly.pdbx_seq_one_letter_code
_entity_poly.pdbx_strand_id
1 'polypeptide(L)'
;MSSVPPPQTTSSQPVPASASVPARPPDTSDEPPWPVWTAPAAVLVGLVVGVLGSVFVAGIGAALGAKTTSPAVTLASDVVFDLAFVATALYFASANGRRPRPSDFGYRRVALALGAGAFALAGVGYYIVTAIYSALVNLHGTDKLPKDLGVGTSTAALVGAAIFVCVLAPIAEEFFFRGFIFGALRRAHIEVGGHNIGTWLAAIETGILFGIAHAGSAAAQYLIPLGFLGFVLCIVRWKTRSLYPCMALHSVNNSIALGYNELHWNGGEIVALVVGSVAVIAAVTLPLASRNTAPAGAS
;
A
#
# COMPACT_ATOMS: atom_id res chain seq x y z
N MET A 1 54.70 -69.06 23.51
CA MET A 1 53.90 -68.15 24.36
C MET A 1 53.68 -66.87 23.56
N SER A 2 52.48 -66.66 23.01
CA SER A 2 52.14 -65.46 22.24
C SER A 2 51.71 -64.33 23.17
N SER A 3 52.39 -63.19 23.12
CA SER A 3 52.04 -61.96 23.84
C SER A 3 50.96 -61.19 23.07
N VAL A 4 49.77 -61.08 23.63
CA VAL A 4 48.71 -60.19 23.15
C VAL A 4 49.02 -58.75 23.62
N PRO A 5 48.96 -57.72 22.76
CA PRO A 5 49.12 -56.33 23.21
C PRO A 5 47.87 -55.83 23.96
N PRO A 6 48.00 -54.91 24.92
CA PRO A 6 46.87 -54.40 25.69
C PRO A 6 45.93 -53.53 24.83
N PRO A 7 44.63 -53.43 25.20
CA PRO A 7 43.67 -52.64 24.46
C PRO A 7 43.98 -51.14 24.58
N GLN A 8 43.95 -50.43 23.45
CA GLN A 8 44.03 -48.97 23.43
C GLN A 8 42.72 -48.38 23.93
N THR A 9 42.77 -47.66 25.05
CA THR A 9 41.66 -46.85 25.54
C THR A 9 41.54 -45.60 24.68
N THR A 10 40.51 -45.55 23.83
CA THR A 10 40.14 -44.31 23.15
C THR A 10 39.57 -43.34 24.18
N SER A 11 40.35 -42.32 24.55
CA SER A 11 39.83 -41.20 25.35
C SER A 11 38.78 -40.46 24.52
N SER A 12 37.49 -40.62 24.85
CA SER A 12 36.44 -39.76 24.33
C SER A 12 36.62 -38.36 24.90
N GLN A 13 37.30 -37.49 24.14
CA GLN A 13 37.29 -36.05 24.40
C GLN A 13 35.83 -35.57 24.40
N PRO A 14 35.39 -34.79 25.40
CA PRO A 14 34.05 -34.19 25.37
C PRO A 14 33.96 -33.27 24.16
N VAL A 15 32.97 -33.49 23.29
CA VAL A 15 32.63 -32.56 22.21
C VAL A 15 32.33 -31.21 22.88
N PRO A 16 32.98 -30.10 22.47
CA PRO A 16 32.65 -28.79 23.01
C PRO A 16 31.16 -28.54 22.76
N ALA A 17 30.40 -28.28 23.82
CA ALA A 17 29.01 -27.89 23.71
C ALA A 17 28.93 -26.76 22.69
N SER A 18 28.21 -26.99 21.58
CA SER A 18 28.03 -25.99 20.55
C SER A 18 27.52 -24.73 21.22
N ALA A 19 28.33 -23.67 21.26
CA ALA A 19 27.89 -22.38 21.72
C ALA A 19 26.64 -22.03 20.91
N SER A 20 25.50 -21.92 21.59
CA SER A 20 24.25 -21.53 20.98
C SER A 20 24.49 -20.19 20.30
N VAL A 21 24.47 -20.19 18.97
CA VAL A 21 24.59 -18.95 18.19
C VAL A 21 23.47 -18.05 18.71
N PRO A 22 23.77 -16.87 19.28
CA PRO A 22 22.73 -15.97 19.74
C PRO A 22 21.76 -15.71 18.59
N ALA A 23 20.46 -15.89 18.83
CA ALA A 23 19.45 -15.64 17.82
C ALA A 23 19.67 -14.23 17.25
N ARG A 24 19.84 -14.15 15.92
CA ARG A 24 20.05 -12.86 15.24
C ARG A 24 18.89 -11.93 15.64
N PRO A 25 19.16 -10.74 16.19
CA PRO A 25 18.09 -9.81 16.54
C PRO A 25 17.22 -9.52 15.30
N PRO A 26 15.91 -9.31 15.47
CA PRO A 26 15.01 -9.05 14.36
C PRO A 26 15.53 -7.88 13.51
N ASP A 27 15.50 -8.05 12.20
CA ASP A 27 15.95 -7.04 11.24
C ASP A 27 14.95 -5.87 11.23
N THR A 28 15.19 -4.90 12.10
CA THR A 28 14.40 -3.66 12.26
C THR A 28 14.70 -2.62 11.17
N SER A 29 15.55 -2.93 10.17
CA SER A 29 15.97 -1.98 9.14
C SER A 29 14.86 -1.51 8.19
N ASP A 30 13.71 -2.20 8.21
CA ASP A 30 12.50 -1.81 7.47
C ASP A 30 11.50 -1.03 8.34
N GLU A 31 11.68 -0.92 9.65
CA GLU A 31 10.75 -0.19 10.52
C GLU A 31 11.12 1.30 10.59
N PRO A 32 10.25 2.21 10.11
CA PRO A 32 10.54 3.63 10.15
C PRO A 32 10.49 4.16 11.60
N PRO A 33 11.32 5.13 12.00
CA PRO A 33 11.44 5.56 13.40
C PRO A 33 10.27 6.45 13.89
N TRP A 34 9.10 6.39 13.26
CA TRP A 34 7.95 7.23 13.61
C TRP A 34 7.15 6.62 14.76
N PRO A 35 6.80 7.40 15.80
CA PRO A 35 5.96 6.93 16.89
C PRO A 35 4.57 6.47 16.42
N VAL A 36 3.97 5.50 17.11
CA VAL A 36 2.66 4.94 16.74
C VAL A 36 1.56 6.02 16.68
N TRP A 37 1.61 7.04 17.55
CA TRP A 37 0.63 8.14 17.58
C TRP A 37 0.61 8.99 16.31
N THR A 38 1.69 9.00 15.51
CA THR A 38 1.73 9.81 14.28
C THR A 38 0.76 9.28 13.24
N ALA A 39 0.43 8.00 13.27
CA ALA A 39 -0.54 7.41 12.35
C ALA A 39 -1.96 8.00 12.51
N PRO A 40 -2.63 7.88 13.68
CA PRO A 40 -3.94 8.48 13.86
C PRO A 40 -3.91 10.02 13.74
N ALA A 41 -2.83 10.69 14.18
CA ALA A 41 -2.69 12.13 13.99
C ALA A 41 -2.65 12.51 12.50
N ALA A 42 -1.91 11.76 11.67
CA ALA A 42 -1.83 12.02 10.24
C ALA A 42 -3.15 11.74 9.52
N VAL A 43 -3.92 10.74 9.94
CA VAL A 43 -5.27 10.49 9.41
C VAL A 43 -6.18 11.68 9.69
N LEU A 44 -6.23 12.15 10.95
CA LEU A 44 -7.09 13.27 11.34
C LEU A 44 -6.70 14.58 10.65
N VAL A 45 -5.41 14.93 10.68
CA VAL A 45 -4.91 16.16 10.04
C VAL A 45 -5.06 16.07 8.52
N GLY A 46 -4.73 14.93 7.92
CA GLY A 46 -4.87 14.71 6.48
C GLY A 46 -6.30 14.86 6.01
N LEU A 47 -7.26 14.32 6.76
CA LEU A 47 -8.69 14.47 6.48
C LEU A 47 -9.13 15.94 6.57
N VAL A 48 -8.76 16.66 7.63
CA VAL A 48 -9.12 18.07 7.80
C VAL A 48 -8.52 18.92 6.68
N VAL A 49 -7.22 18.79 6.42
CA VAL A 49 -6.53 19.56 5.38
C VAL A 49 -7.04 19.20 3.99
N GLY A 50 -7.30 17.91 3.74
CA GLY A 50 -7.88 17.43 2.49
C GLY A 50 -9.25 18.03 2.24
N VAL A 51 -10.18 17.93 3.20
CA VAL A 51 -11.54 18.50 3.07
C VAL A 51 -11.47 20.01 2.84
N LEU A 52 -10.67 20.74 3.62
CA LEU A 52 -10.50 22.18 3.43
C LEU A 52 -9.92 22.52 2.06
N GLY A 53 -8.94 21.75 1.59
CA GLY A 53 -8.34 21.89 0.27
C GLY A 53 -9.35 21.64 -0.85
N SER A 54 -10.13 20.58 -0.77
CA SER A 54 -11.19 20.27 -1.74
C SER A 54 -12.29 21.33 -1.75
N VAL A 55 -12.72 21.83 -0.59
CA VAL A 55 -13.68 22.96 -0.50
C VAL A 55 -13.11 24.23 -1.13
N PHE A 56 -11.82 24.50 -0.92
CA PHE A 56 -11.14 25.65 -1.54
C PHE A 56 -11.11 25.53 -3.07
N VAL A 57 -10.76 24.36 -3.60
CA VAL A 57 -10.80 24.09 -5.05
C VAL A 57 -12.21 24.27 -5.61
N ALA A 58 -13.22 23.70 -4.93
CA ALA A 58 -14.62 23.86 -5.33
C ALA A 58 -15.07 25.34 -5.31
N GLY A 59 -14.63 26.12 -4.32
CA GLY A 59 -14.90 27.54 -4.23
C GLY A 59 -14.29 28.35 -5.37
N ILE A 60 -13.04 28.04 -5.77
CA ILE A 60 -12.41 28.63 -6.95
C ILE A 60 -13.19 28.26 -8.21
N GLY A 61 -13.56 26.99 -8.37
CA GLY A 61 -14.35 26.53 -9.51
C GLY A 61 -15.66 27.30 -9.63
N ALA A 62 -16.39 27.47 -8.52
CA ALA A 62 -17.63 28.22 -8.48
C ALA A 62 -17.43 29.71 -8.79
N ALA A 63 -16.37 30.33 -8.26
CA ALA A 63 -16.03 31.73 -8.54
C ALA A 63 -15.68 31.97 -10.02
N LEU A 64 -15.15 30.96 -10.70
CA LEU A 64 -14.88 30.96 -12.15
C LEU A 64 -16.09 30.54 -13.00
N GLY A 65 -17.26 30.34 -12.38
CA GLY A 65 -18.51 29.99 -13.07
C GLY A 65 -18.69 28.49 -13.38
N ALA A 66 -17.81 27.62 -12.90
CA ALA A 66 -17.95 26.17 -13.02
C ALA A 66 -18.91 25.61 -11.95
N LYS A 67 -19.60 24.51 -12.28
CA LYS A 67 -20.32 23.73 -11.26
C LYS A 67 -19.31 23.03 -10.35
N THR A 68 -19.56 23.01 -9.04
CA THR A 68 -18.72 22.28 -8.07
C THR A 68 -18.67 20.78 -8.35
N THR A 69 -19.71 20.24 -8.99
CA THR A 69 -19.80 18.85 -9.45
C THR A 69 -19.29 18.62 -10.87
N SER A 70 -18.68 19.63 -11.50
CA SER A 70 -18.10 19.44 -12.83
C SER A 70 -16.89 18.49 -12.76
N PRO A 71 -16.66 17.63 -13.76
CA PRO A 71 -15.60 16.63 -13.72
C PRO A 71 -14.22 17.22 -13.42
N ALA A 72 -13.92 18.40 -13.97
CA ALA A 72 -12.65 19.08 -13.73
C ALA A 72 -12.49 19.54 -12.27
N VAL A 73 -13.55 20.07 -11.67
CA VAL A 73 -13.53 20.53 -10.26
C VAL A 73 -13.46 19.34 -9.31
N THR A 74 -14.23 18.28 -9.55
CA THR A 74 -14.17 17.04 -8.76
C THR A 74 -12.78 16.43 -8.83
N LEU A 75 -12.24 16.20 -10.03
CA LEU A 75 -10.92 15.61 -10.22
C LEU A 75 -9.80 16.46 -9.56
N ALA A 76 -9.86 17.78 -9.69
CA ALA A 76 -8.90 18.67 -9.03
C ALA A 76 -9.03 18.61 -7.49
N SER A 77 -10.26 18.48 -6.99
CA SER A 77 -10.53 18.34 -5.56
C SER A 77 -9.98 17.04 -5.00
N ASP A 78 -10.12 15.94 -5.73
CA ASP A 78 -9.61 14.61 -5.35
C ASP A 78 -8.07 14.58 -5.36
N VAL A 79 -7.44 15.19 -6.38
CA VAL A 79 -5.98 15.34 -6.43
C VAL A 79 -5.47 16.13 -5.22
N VAL A 80 -6.13 17.24 -4.87
CA VAL A 80 -5.75 18.03 -3.69
C VAL A 80 -5.95 17.25 -2.39
N PHE A 81 -7.01 16.46 -2.31
CA PHE A 81 -7.30 15.61 -1.17
C PHE A 81 -6.18 14.57 -0.94
N ASP A 82 -5.77 13.86 -1.99
CA ASP A 82 -4.66 12.89 -1.92
C ASP A 82 -3.32 13.54 -1.57
N LEU A 83 -3.03 14.69 -2.18
CA LEU A 83 -1.81 15.46 -1.88
C LEU A 83 -1.78 15.94 -0.43
N ALA A 84 -2.93 16.23 0.19
CA ALA A 84 -3.00 16.58 1.61
C ALA A 84 -2.56 15.42 2.50
N PHE A 85 -2.94 14.18 2.19
CA PHE A 85 -2.47 12.99 2.90
C PHE A 85 -0.97 12.76 2.72
N VAL A 86 -0.46 12.89 1.49
CA VAL A 86 0.98 12.80 1.21
C VAL A 86 1.75 13.87 2.00
N ALA A 87 1.30 15.12 1.96
CA ALA A 87 1.93 16.22 2.69
C ALA A 87 1.91 16.01 4.21
N THR A 88 0.79 15.51 4.74
CA THR A 88 0.63 15.23 6.18
C THR A 88 1.55 14.09 6.63
N ALA A 89 1.65 13.01 5.85
CA ALA A 89 2.60 11.94 6.13
C ALA A 89 4.05 12.45 6.10
N LEU A 90 4.43 13.31 5.14
CA LEU A 90 5.76 13.91 5.10
C LEU A 90 6.02 14.84 6.29
N TYR A 91 5.04 15.63 6.70
CA TYR A 91 5.11 16.49 7.88
C TYR A 91 5.40 15.68 9.14
N PHE A 92 4.56 14.68 9.47
CA PHE A 92 4.79 13.85 10.65
C PHE A 92 6.03 12.97 10.55
N ALA A 93 6.39 12.52 9.35
CA ALA A 93 7.62 11.76 9.12
C ALA A 93 8.89 12.58 9.38
N SER A 94 8.80 13.91 9.26
CA SER A 94 9.89 14.85 9.51
C SER A 94 9.86 15.50 10.90
N ALA A 95 8.76 15.35 11.65
CA ALA A 95 8.54 15.99 12.95
C ALA A 95 9.58 15.65 14.03
N ASN A 96 10.28 14.52 13.91
CA ASN A 96 11.34 14.10 14.83
C ASN A 96 12.73 14.66 14.46
N GLY A 97 12.81 15.71 13.64
CA GLY A 97 14.06 16.39 13.26
C GLY A 97 14.92 15.61 12.23
N ARG A 98 14.47 14.43 11.80
CA ARG A 98 15.13 13.62 10.77
C ARG A 98 14.42 13.78 9.43
N ARG A 99 15.17 14.09 8.37
CA ARG A 99 14.62 14.09 7.01
C ARG A 99 14.20 12.67 6.61
N PRO A 100 12.93 12.44 6.22
CA PRO A 100 12.48 11.12 5.82
C PRO A 100 13.08 10.74 4.46
N ARG A 101 13.49 9.48 4.33
CA ARG A 101 14.08 8.94 3.10
C ARG A 101 13.04 8.06 2.38
N PRO A 102 13.13 7.91 1.06
CA PRO A 102 12.24 6.99 0.33
C PRO A 102 12.23 5.56 0.89
N SER A 103 13.37 5.05 1.36
CA SER A 103 13.46 3.72 1.98
C SER A 103 12.67 3.58 3.28
N ASP A 104 12.42 4.66 4.01
CA ASP A 104 11.64 4.63 5.25
C ASP A 104 10.16 4.34 4.97
N PHE A 105 9.64 4.78 3.82
CA PHE A 105 8.30 4.44 3.33
C PHE A 105 8.25 3.07 2.61
N GLY A 106 9.40 2.50 2.26
CA GLY A 106 9.46 1.24 1.51
C GLY A 106 9.60 1.41 0.00
N TYR A 107 10.11 2.55 -0.49
CA TYR A 107 10.68 2.59 -1.85
C TYR A 107 11.99 1.79 -1.85
N ARG A 108 11.87 0.48 -2.01
CA ARG A 108 12.96 -0.50 -2.02
C ARG A 108 12.85 -1.39 -3.24
N ARG A 109 14.00 -1.82 -3.76
CA ARG A 109 14.06 -2.85 -4.80
C ARG A 109 13.63 -4.18 -4.20
N VAL A 110 12.90 -4.96 -4.99
CA VAL A 110 12.48 -6.31 -4.66
C VAL A 110 12.97 -7.26 -5.73
N ALA A 111 13.38 -8.47 -5.35
CA ALA A 111 13.68 -9.52 -6.31
C ALA A 111 12.44 -9.81 -7.15
N LEU A 112 12.57 -9.88 -8.48
CA LEU A 112 11.43 -10.00 -9.39
C LEU A 112 10.53 -11.19 -9.04
N ALA A 113 11.11 -12.35 -8.72
CA ALA A 113 10.35 -13.54 -8.33
C ALA A 113 9.51 -13.34 -7.06
N LEU A 114 10.08 -12.67 -6.04
CA LEU A 114 9.35 -12.36 -4.81
C LEU A 114 8.25 -11.33 -5.05
N GLY A 115 8.55 -10.28 -5.81
CA GLY A 115 7.57 -9.24 -6.16
C GLY A 115 6.41 -9.79 -6.98
N ALA A 116 6.72 -10.55 -8.04
CA ALA A 116 5.72 -11.17 -8.92
C ALA A 116 4.91 -12.27 -8.20
N GLY A 117 5.57 -13.11 -7.39
CA GLY A 117 4.90 -14.13 -6.60
C GLY A 117 3.95 -13.54 -5.55
N ALA A 118 4.39 -12.50 -4.84
CA ALA A 118 3.55 -11.79 -3.87
C ALA A 118 2.38 -11.08 -4.56
N PHE A 119 2.61 -10.42 -5.69
CA PHE A 119 1.56 -9.79 -6.51
C PHE A 119 0.51 -10.81 -6.96
N ALA A 120 0.95 -11.93 -7.55
CA ALA A 120 0.04 -12.94 -8.10
C ALA A 120 -0.77 -13.62 -6.99
N LEU A 121 -0.12 -14.03 -5.90
CA LEU A 121 -0.80 -14.67 -4.77
C LEU A 121 -1.80 -13.72 -4.11
N ALA A 122 -1.42 -12.47 -3.89
CA ALA A 122 -2.28 -11.45 -3.31
C ALA A 122 -3.48 -11.13 -4.21
N GLY A 123 -3.25 -10.95 -5.52
CA GLY A 123 -4.32 -10.66 -6.47
C GLY A 123 -5.31 -11.81 -6.59
N VAL A 124 -4.83 -13.05 -6.77
CA VAL A 124 -5.68 -14.24 -6.83
C VAL A 124 -6.46 -14.41 -5.52
N GLY A 125 -5.80 -14.32 -4.36
CA GLY A 125 -6.45 -14.44 -3.06
C GLY A 125 -7.52 -13.35 -2.85
N TYR A 126 -7.21 -12.11 -3.21
CA TYR A 126 -8.15 -10.99 -3.13
C TYR A 126 -9.41 -11.24 -3.98
N TYR A 127 -9.25 -11.59 -5.26
CA TYR A 127 -10.40 -11.80 -6.15
C TYR A 127 -11.22 -13.03 -5.76
N ILE A 128 -10.61 -14.10 -5.28
CA ILE A 128 -11.34 -15.28 -4.78
C ILE A 128 -12.20 -14.91 -3.57
N VAL A 129 -11.61 -14.26 -2.56
CA VAL A 129 -12.35 -13.87 -1.35
C VAL A 129 -13.45 -12.87 -1.68
N THR A 130 -13.18 -11.93 -2.58
CA THR A 130 -14.19 -10.96 -3.05
C THR A 130 -15.32 -11.64 -3.79
N ALA A 131 -15.04 -12.65 -4.62
CA ALA A 131 -16.07 -13.43 -5.31
C ALA A 131 -16.93 -14.24 -4.32
N ILE A 132 -16.32 -14.86 -3.31
CA ILE A 132 -17.03 -15.57 -2.23
C ILE A 132 -17.92 -14.60 -1.46
N TYR A 133 -17.37 -13.44 -1.05
CA TYR A 133 -18.13 -12.40 -0.36
C TYR A 133 -19.36 -11.99 -1.19
N SER A 134 -19.16 -11.62 -2.46
CA SER A 134 -20.24 -11.20 -3.35
C SER A 134 -21.33 -12.27 -3.51
N ALA A 135 -20.97 -13.56 -3.53
CA ALA A 135 -21.92 -14.66 -3.57
C ALA A 135 -22.69 -14.82 -2.24
N LEU A 136 -22.02 -14.68 -1.10
CA LEU A 136 -22.63 -14.84 0.22
C LEU A 136 -23.61 -13.71 0.57
N VAL A 137 -23.28 -12.48 0.19
CA VAL A 137 -24.10 -11.30 0.47
C VAL A 137 -25.10 -10.98 -0.65
N ASN A 138 -25.24 -11.86 -1.65
CA ASN A 138 -26.13 -11.71 -2.80
C ASN A 138 -26.01 -10.33 -3.47
N LEU A 139 -24.78 -9.89 -3.75
CA LEU A 139 -24.56 -8.69 -4.56
C LEU A 139 -25.00 -8.98 -5.99
N HIS A 140 -26.29 -8.79 -6.27
CA HIS A 140 -26.78 -8.77 -7.63
C HIS A 140 -26.21 -7.51 -8.31
N GLY A 141 -25.50 -7.70 -9.44
CA GLY A 141 -24.80 -6.65 -10.18
C GLY A 141 -25.67 -5.58 -10.84
N THR A 142 -26.83 -5.26 -10.27
CA THR A 142 -27.77 -4.24 -10.75
C THR A 142 -27.79 -2.97 -9.91
N ASP A 143 -27.14 -2.96 -8.75
CA ASP A 143 -26.97 -1.75 -7.95
C ASP A 143 -25.86 -0.91 -8.57
N LYS A 144 -26.28 -0.09 -9.54
CA LYS A 144 -25.47 0.89 -10.27
C LYS A 144 -24.50 1.57 -9.29
N LEU A 145 -23.20 1.40 -9.53
CA LEU A 145 -22.18 2.20 -8.86
C LEU A 145 -22.52 3.69 -9.05
N PRO A 146 -22.24 4.55 -8.04
CA PRO A 146 -22.49 5.99 -8.16
C PRO A 146 -21.80 6.53 -9.42
N LYS A 147 -22.60 7.12 -10.32
CA LYS A 147 -22.19 7.65 -11.64
C LYS A 147 -21.31 8.91 -11.58
N ASP A 148 -20.52 9.09 -10.54
CA ASP A 148 -20.01 10.41 -10.17
C ASP A 148 -18.58 10.73 -10.62
N LEU A 149 -17.94 9.85 -11.41
CA LEU A 149 -16.69 10.22 -12.08
C LEU A 149 -16.89 11.14 -13.31
N GLY A 150 -18.14 11.44 -13.69
CA GLY A 150 -18.42 12.42 -14.77
C GLY A 150 -17.83 12.03 -16.13
N VAL A 151 -17.51 10.75 -16.32
CA VAL A 151 -16.69 10.24 -17.43
C VAL A 151 -17.39 10.31 -18.80
N GLY A 152 -18.68 10.64 -18.82
CA GLY A 152 -19.50 10.68 -20.03
C GLY A 152 -19.42 11.94 -20.89
N THR A 153 -18.66 12.99 -20.52
CA THR A 153 -18.79 14.31 -21.19
C THR A 153 -17.61 14.75 -22.05
N SER A 154 -16.42 14.13 -21.93
CA SER A 154 -15.22 14.52 -22.70
C SER A 154 -14.12 13.45 -22.63
N THR A 155 -13.46 13.16 -23.76
CA THR A 155 -12.28 12.28 -23.82
C THR A 155 -11.16 12.76 -22.89
N ALA A 156 -10.98 14.08 -22.73
CA ALA A 156 -9.97 14.63 -21.83
C ALA A 156 -10.31 14.36 -20.36
N ALA A 157 -11.60 14.45 -19.98
CA ALA A 157 -12.05 14.13 -18.63
C ALA A 157 -11.88 12.64 -18.32
N LEU A 158 -12.20 11.77 -19.28
CA LEU A 158 -11.95 10.33 -19.19
C LEU A 158 -10.46 10.01 -19.00
N VAL A 159 -9.59 10.59 -19.82
CA VAL A 159 -8.13 10.38 -19.71
C VAL A 159 -7.61 10.90 -18.36
N GLY A 160 -8.07 12.07 -17.93
CA GLY A 160 -7.73 12.64 -16.61
C GLY A 160 -8.16 11.74 -15.45
N ALA A 161 -9.39 11.24 -15.49
CA ALA A 161 -9.92 10.31 -14.49
C ALA A 161 -9.14 8.98 -14.49
N ALA A 162 -8.84 8.42 -15.66
CA ALA A 162 -8.05 7.18 -15.77
C ALA A 162 -6.63 7.35 -15.21
N ILE A 163 -5.95 8.46 -15.50
CA ILE A 163 -4.63 8.78 -14.94
C ILE A 163 -4.72 8.92 -13.42
N PHE A 164 -5.71 9.63 -12.91
CA PHE A 164 -5.87 9.80 -11.47
C PHE A 164 -6.14 8.47 -10.77
N VAL A 165 -7.21 7.77 -11.15
CA VAL A 165 -7.69 6.54 -10.51
C VAL A 165 -6.70 5.38 -10.65
N CYS A 166 -5.99 5.28 -11.77
CA CYS A 166 -5.12 4.13 -12.05
C CYS A 166 -3.63 4.41 -11.77
N VAL A 167 -3.22 5.67 -11.60
CA VAL A 167 -1.79 6.02 -11.38
C VAL A 167 -1.61 6.91 -10.15
N LEU A 168 -2.21 8.09 -10.10
CA LEU A 168 -1.94 9.05 -9.03
C LEU A 168 -2.47 8.57 -7.67
N ALA A 169 -3.73 8.14 -7.62
CA ALA A 169 -4.36 7.66 -6.39
C ALA A 169 -3.64 6.41 -5.84
N PRO A 170 -3.34 5.35 -6.63
CA PRO A 170 -2.52 4.24 -6.14
C PRO A 170 -1.14 4.66 -5.61
N ILE A 171 -0.47 5.63 -6.24
CA ILE A 171 0.82 6.13 -5.73
C ILE A 171 0.63 6.84 -4.38
N ALA A 172 -0.32 7.78 -4.28
CA ALA A 172 -0.56 8.59 -3.10
C ALA A 172 -1.07 7.76 -1.92
N GLU A 173 -2.06 6.90 -2.18
CA GLU A 173 -2.67 6.04 -1.18
C GLU A 173 -1.70 4.96 -0.68
N GLU A 174 -0.96 4.27 -1.55
CA GLU A 174 0.03 3.29 -1.07
C GLU A 174 1.16 3.96 -0.28
N PHE A 175 1.58 5.17 -0.68
CA PHE A 175 2.53 5.95 0.10
C PHE A 175 2.00 6.25 1.50
N PHE A 176 0.76 6.74 1.60
CA PHE A 176 0.15 7.10 2.87
C PHE A 176 -0.17 5.88 3.73
N PHE A 177 -0.96 4.93 3.23
CA PHE A 177 -1.44 3.79 4.02
C PHE A 177 -0.33 2.75 4.28
N ARG A 178 0.40 2.32 3.25
CA ARG A 178 1.37 1.21 3.39
C ARG A 178 2.74 1.74 3.78
N GLY A 179 3.11 2.89 3.25
CA GLY A 179 4.39 3.52 3.55
C GLY A 179 4.42 4.16 4.93
N PHE A 180 3.43 4.99 5.25
CA PHE A 180 3.41 5.76 6.49
C PHE A 180 2.60 5.11 7.61
N ILE A 181 1.28 4.91 7.45
CA ILE A 181 0.38 4.42 8.51
C ILE A 181 0.80 3.03 8.97
N PHE A 182 0.82 2.05 8.08
CA PHE A 182 1.26 0.68 8.40
C PHE A 182 2.70 0.65 8.94
N GLY A 183 3.58 1.48 8.37
CA GLY A 183 4.96 1.63 8.82
C GLY A 183 5.08 2.10 10.28
N ALA A 184 4.28 3.08 10.69
CA ALA A 184 4.26 3.60 12.06
C ALA A 184 3.54 2.64 13.03
N LEU A 185 2.40 2.06 12.65
CA LEU A 185 1.58 1.21 13.53
C LEU A 185 2.27 -0.11 13.88
N ARG A 186 2.99 -0.74 12.94
CA ARG A 186 3.65 -2.04 13.18
C ARG A 186 4.74 -2.00 14.25
N ARG A 187 5.15 -0.81 14.71
CA ARG A 187 6.10 -0.60 15.81
C ARG A 187 5.52 -0.79 17.19
N ALA A 188 4.20 -0.93 17.33
CA ALA A 188 3.58 -1.11 18.65
C ALA A 188 4.07 -2.37 19.39
N HIS A 189 4.68 -3.34 18.68
CA HIS A 189 5.24 -4.60 19.22
C HIS A 189 4.38 -5.19 20.35
N ILE A 190 3.13 -5.49 20.01
CA ILE A 190 2.15 -6.03 20.95
C ILE A 190 2.36 -7.54 21.06
N GLU A 191 2.75 -8.02 22.23
CA GLU A 191 2.95 -9.44 22.51
C GLU A 191 1.75 -10.04 23.26
N VAL A 192 1.19 -11.12 22.72
CA VAL A 192 0.10 -11.89 23.34
C VAL A 192 0.47 -13.37 23.30
N GLY A 193 0.54 -14.02 24.46
CA GLY A 193 0.90 -15.44 24.56
C GLY A 193 2.28 -15.78 24.02
N GLY A 194 3.24 -14.84 24.08
CA GLY A 194 4.60 -15.02 23.55
C GLY A 194 4.75 -14.79 22.04
N HIS A 195 3.67 -14.39 21.35
CA HIS A 195 3.69 -14.06 19.93
C HIS A 195 3.48 -12.55 19.73
N ASN A 196 4.36 -11.91 18.95
CA ASN A 196 4.15 -10.53 18.51
C ASN A 196 3.06 -10.49 17.43
N ILE A 197 1.90 -9.94 17.78
CA ILE A 197 0.74 -9.78 16.90
C ILE A 197 0.62 -8.34 16.35
N GLY A 198 1.50 -7.43 16.76
CA GLY A 198 1.42 -6.00 16.42
C GLY A 198 1.37 -5.72 14.92
N THR A 199 2.14 -6.47 14.11
CA THR A 199 2.12 -6.30 12.64
C THR A 199 0.79 -6.72 12.02
N TRP A 200 0.15 -7.77 12.55
CA TRP A 200 -1.18 -8.20 12.08
C TRP A 200 -2.25 -7.19 12.45
N LEU A 201 -2.22 -6.66 13.68
CA LEU A 201 -3.12 -5.59 14.11
C LEU A 201 -2.95 -4.35 13.25
N ALA A 202 -1.71 -3.92 13.00
CA ALA A 202 -1.42 -2.80 12.10
C ALA A 202 -1.97 -3.01 10.68
N ALA A 203 -1.87 -4.24 10.13
CA ALA A 203 -2.41 -4.56 8.82
C ALA A 203 -3.95 -4.52 8.80
N ILE A 204 -4.61 -5.02 9.85
CA ILE A 204 -6.07 -5.00 9.99
C ILE A 204 -6.56 -3.54 10.13
N GLU A 205 -5.96 -2.76 11.03
CA GLU A 205 -6.32 -1.36 11.25
C GLU A 205 -6.12 -0.54 9.98
N THR A 206 -4.98 -0.71 9.30
CA THR A 206 -4.72 -0.01 8.02
C THR A 206 -5.73 -0.45 6.95
N GLY A 207 -6.09 -1.73 6.89
CA GLY A 207 -7.12 -2.23 5.97
C GLY A 207 -8.50 -1.63 6.23
N ILE A 208 -8.93 -1.58 7.51
CA ILE A 208 -10.21 -0.95 7.89
C ILE A 208 -10.21 0.53 7.51
N LEU A 209 -9.14 1.27 7.84
CA LEU A 209 -9.01 2.69 7.49
C LEU A 209 -9.06 2.90 5.97
N PHE A 210 -8.41 2.02 5.21
CA PHE A 210 -8.43 2.07 3.75
C PHE A 210 -9.85 1.86 3.20
N GLY A 211 -10.59 0.87 3.70
CA GLY A 211 -11.99 0.67 3.33
C GLY A 211 -12.88 1.87 3.67
N ILE A 212 -12.72 2.46 4.86
CA ILE A 212 -13.48 3.65 5.28
C ILE A 212 -13.14 4.87 4.42
N ALA A 213 -11.87 5.05 4.02
CA ALA A 213 -11.45 6.17 3.19
C ALA A 213 -12.14 6.21 1.82
N HIS A 214 -12.68 5.08 1.36
CA HIS A 214 -13.45 4.97 0.12
C HIS A 214 -14.96 5.22 0.32
N ALA A 215 -15.41 5.52 1.53
CA ALA A 215 -16.80 5.88 1.78
C ALA A 215 -17.12 7.20 1.05
N GLY A 216 -18.07 7.15 0.12
CA GLY A 216 -18.46 8.29 -0.72
C GLY A 216 -17.92 8.24 -2.15
N SER A 217 -16.80 7.54 -2.39
CA SER A 217 -16.28 7.27 -3.75
C SER A 217 -16.64 5.88 -4.26
N ALA A 218 -16.87 4.92 -3.35
CA ALA A 218 -17.37 3.58 -3.65
C ALA A 218 -18.72 3.30 -2.98
N ALA A 219 -19.52 2.41 -3.57
CA ALA A 219 -20.75 1.96 -2.94
C ALA A 219 -20.44 1.20 -1.62
N ALA A 220 -21.32 1.34 -0.63
CA ALA A 220 -21.10 0.82 0.73
C ALA A 220 -20.75 -0.68 0.77
N GLN A 221 -21.33 -1.47 -0.13
CA GLN A 221 -21.07 -2.91 -0.26
C GLN A 221 -19.63 -3.26 -0.68
N TYR A 222 -18.91 -2.34 -1.33
CA TYR A 222 -17.53 -2.55 -1.74
C TYR A 222 -16.51 -2.13 -0.67
N LEU A 223 -16.94 -1.46 0.41
CA LEU A 223 -16.01 -1.03 1.48
C LEU A 223 -15.35 -2.22 2.20
N ILE A 224 -16.07 -3.34 2.33
CA ILE A 224 -15.51 -4.58 2.92
C ILE A 224 -14.43 -5.18 2.00
N PRO A 225 -14.71 -5.47 0.71
CA PRO A 225 -13.68 -5.86 -0.26
C PRO A 225 -12.49 -4.89 -0.31
N LEU A 226 -12.73 -3.58 -0.35
CA LEU A 226 -11.66 -2.58 -0.36
C LEU A 226 -10.83 -2.63 0.91
N GLY A 227 -11.45 -2.75 2.08
CA GLY A 227 -10.71 -2.92 3.33
C GLY A 227 -9.88 -4.20 3.37
N PHE A 228 -10.40 -5.30 2.79
CA PHE A 228 -9.65 -6.54 2.63
C PHE A 228 -8.47 -6.39 1.66
N LEU A 229 -8.64 -5.67 0.54
CA LEU A 229 -7.54 -5.29 -0.34
C LEU A 229 -6.47 -4.50 0.42
N GLY A 230 -6.90 -3.54 1.24
CA GLY A 230 -6.06 -2.77 2.15
C GLY A 230 -5.18 -3.65 3.04
N PHE A 231 -5.79 -4.62 3.70
CA PHE A 231 -5.12 -5.62 4.52
C PHE A 231 -4.13 -6.47 3.72
N VAL A 232 -4.56 -7.04 2.59
CA VAL A 232 -3.71 -7.88 1.73
C VAL A 232 -2.48 -7.12 1.25
N LEU A 233 -2.63 -5.85 0.86
CA LEU A 233 -1.53 -5.00 0.43
C LEU A 233 -0.54 -4.70 1.58
N CYS A 234 -1.00 -4.62 2.83
CA CYS A 234 -0.09 -4.55 3.98
C CYS A 234 0.77 -5.82 4.12
N ILE A 235 0.20 -7.01 3.86
CA ILE A 235 0.95 -8.27 3.86
C ILE A 235 1.97 -8.29 2.72
N VAL A 236 1.59 -7.84 1.52
CA VAL A 236 2.53 -7.70 0.39
C VAL A 236 3.66 -6.75 0.77
N ARG A 237 3.36 -5.57 1.33
CA ARG A 237 4.36 -4.61 1.80
C ARG A 237 5.28 -5.19 2.87
N TRP A 238 4.74 -5.99 3.80
CA TRP A 238 5.52 -6.61 4.87
C TRP A 238 6.48 -7.68 4.33
N LYS A 239 6.01 -8.56 3.43
CA LYS A 239 6.82 -9.65 2.89
C LYS A 239 7.85 -9.18 1.87
N THR A 240 7.52 -8.19 1.05
CA THR A 240 8.39 -7.69 -0.03
C THR A 240 9.28 -6.53 0.39
N ARG A 241 8.95 -5.86 1.51
CA ARG A 241 9.55 -4.59 1.95
C ARG A 241 9.47 -3.47 0.92
N SER A 242 8.62 -3.61 -0.10
CA SER A 242 8.51 -2.69 -1.23
C SER A 242 7.08 -2.20 -1.40
N LEU A 243 6.93 -0.93 -1.75
CA LEU A 243 5.64 -0.34 -2.13
C LEU A 243 5.24 -0.70 -3.56
N TYR A 244 6.20 -0.95 -4.45
CA TYR A 244 5.89 -1.11 -5.88
C TYR A 244 4.91 -2.26 -6.18
N PRO A 245 5.08 -3.49 -5.63
CA PRO A 245 4.10 -4.56 -5.83
C PRO A 245 2.70 -4.19 -5.32
N CYS A 246 2.63 -3.36 -4.28
CA CYS A 246 1.35 -2.89 -3.73
C CYS A 246 0.69 -1.89 -4.68
N MET A 247 1.44 -0.89 -5.16
CA MET A 247 0.98 0.11 -6.12
C MET A 247 0.51 -0.53 -7.42
N ALA A 248 1.26 -1.51 -7.91
CA ALA A 248 0.88 -2.25 -9.12
C ALA A 248 -0.43 -3.03 -8.93
N LEU A 249 -0.59 -3.76 -7.82
CA LEU A 249 -1.80 -4.54 -7.59
C LEU A 249 -3.03 -3.65 -7.35
N HIS A 250 -2.86 -2.55 -6.61
CA HIS A 250 -3.91 -1.57 -6.42
C HIS A 250 -4.31 -0.91 -7.76
N SER A 251 -3.34 -0.50 -8.58
CA SER A 251 -3.58 0.05 -9.91
C SER A 251 -4.31 -0.93 -10.85
N VAL A 252 -3.99 -2.23 -10.78
CA VAL A 252 -4.70 -3.28 -11.51
C VAL A 252 -6.15 -3.39 -11.06
N ASN A 253 -6.41 -3.40 -9.74
CA ASN A 253 -7.76 -3.42 -9.20
C ASN A 253 -8.56 -2.21 -9.70
N ASN A 254 -7.97 -1.02 -9.65
CA ASN A 254 -8.64 0.22 -10.06
C ASN A 254 -8.88 0.26 -11.57
N SER A 255 -7.93 -0.21 -12.38
CA SER A 255 -8.07 -0.31 -13.83
C SER A 255 -9.19 -1.27 -14.23
N ILE A 256 -9.30 -2.41 -13.55
CA ILE A 256 -10.39 -3.38 -13.76
C ILE A 256 -11.72 -2.77 -13.32
N ALA A 257 -11.78 -2.13 -12.15
CA ALA A 257 -13.00 -1.50 -11.67
C ALA A 257 -13.49 -0.39 -12.60
N LEU A 258 -12.60 0.52 -13.00
CA LEU A 258 -12.92 1.60 -13.94
C LEU A 258 -13.33 1.04 -15.31
N GLY A 259 -12.52 0.16 -15.89
CA GLY A 259 -12.77 -0.35 -17.23
C GLY A 259 -14.01 -1.23 -17.34
N TYR A 260 -14.21 -2.17 -16.39
CA TYR A 260 -15.31 -3.13 -16.44
C TYR A 260 -16.61 -2.59 -15.82
N ASN A 261 -16.55 -2.03 -14.61
CA ASN A 261 -17.76 -1.63 -13.87
C ASN A 261 -18.29 -0.27 -14.32
N GLU A 262 -17.41 0.70 -14.60
CA GLU A 262 -17.82 2.07 -14.93
C GLU A 262 -17.94 2.32 -16.43
N LEU A 263 -16.97 1.83 -17.22
CA LEU A 263 -16.85 2.18 -18.65
C LEU A 263 -17.29 1.08 -19.61
N HIS A 264 -17.51 -0.15 -19.11
CA HIS A 264 -17.91 -1.31 -19.90
C HIS A 264 -17.00 -1.58 -21.11
N TRP A 265 -15.71 -1.33 -20.93
CA TRP A 265 -14.67 -1.59 -21.93
C TRP A 265 -14.49 -3.08 -22.19
N ASN A 266 -13.95 -3.40 -23.36
CA ASN A 266 -13.58 -4.77 -23.70
C ASN A 266 -12.26 -5.17 -23.01
N GLY A 267 -11.97 -6.47 -23.00
CA GLY A 267 -10.78 -7.00 -22.31
C GLY A 267 -9.45 -6.42 -22.82
N GLY A 268 -9.35 -6.10 -24.12
CA GLY A 268 -8.13 -5.51 -24.70
C GLY A 268 -7.87 -4.09 -24.19
N GLU A 269 -8.90 -3.27 -24.09
CA GLU A 269 -8.83 -1.90 -23.56
C GLU A 269 -8.43 -1.90 -22.08
N ILE A 270 -9.02 -2.80 -21.28
CA ILE A 270 -8.68 -2.95 -19.86
C ILE A 270 -7.23 -3.40 -19.69
N VAL A 271 -6.76 -4.37 -20.49
CA VAL A 271 -5.36 -4.82 -20.47
C VAL A 271 -4.42 -3.68 -20.85
N ALA A 272 -4.75 -2.88 -21.87
CA ALA A 272 -3.95 -1.72 -22.25
C ALA A 272 -3.83 -0.69 -21.12
N LEU A 273 -4.94 -0.40 -20.43
CA LEU A 273 -4.96 0.49 -19.26
C LEU A 273 -4.10 -0.06 -18.12
N VAL A 274 -4.24 -1.35 -17.79
CA VAL A 274 -3.44 -2.01 -16.75
C VAL A 274 -1.94 -1.94 -17.06
N VAL A 275 -1.54 -2.34 -18.27
CA VAL A 275 -0.13 -2.34 -18.67
C VAL A 275 0.43 -0.92 -18.67
N GLY A 276 -0.31 0.05 -19.23
CA GLY A 276 0.09 1.45 -19.28
C GLY A 276 0.25 2.07 -17.90
N SER A 277 -0.76 1.91 -17.03
CA SER A 277 -0.73 2.48 -15.68
C SER A 277 0.39 1.88 -14.81
N VAL A 278 0.55 0.56 -14.80
CA VAL A 278 1.64 -0.11 -14.07
C VAL A 278 3.01 0.32 -14.60
N ALA A 279 3.18 0.47 -15.91
CA ALA A 279 4.43 0.96 -16.49
C ALA A 279 4.74 2.41 -16.09
N VAL A 280 3.74 3.29 -16.05
CA VAL A 280 3.91 4.68 -15.57
C VAL A 280 4.30 4.69 -14.09
N ILE A 281 3.61 3.91 -13.25
CA ILE A 281 3.95 3.78 -11.82
C ILE A 281 5.40 3.29 -11.68
N ALA A 282 5.82 2.30 -12.44
CA ALA A 282 7.19 1.79 -12.42
C ALA A 282 8.20 2.88 -12.78
N ALA A 283 7.95 3.63 -13.86
CA ALA A 283 8.82 4.70 -14.32
C ALA A 283 8.97 5.82 -13.28
N VAL A 284 7.90 6.17 -12.57
CA VAL A 284 7.89 7.23 -11.54
C VAL A 284 8.54 6.76 -10.24
N THR A 285 8.27 5.53 -9.80
CA THR A 285 8.57 5.11 -8.42
C THR A 285 9.84 4.27 -8.28
N LEU A 286 10.24 3.48 -9.27
CA LEU A 286 11.46 2.66 -9.20
C LEU A 286 12.76 3.49 -9.08
N PRO A 287 12.90 4.68 -9.70
CA PRO A 287 14.06 5.53 -9.48
C PRO A 287 14.22 6.00 -8.02
N LEU A 288 13.14 6.05 -7.23
CA LEU A 288 13.21 6.40 -5.80
C LEU A 288 13.83 5.26 -4.99
N ALA A 289 13.73 4.02 -5.46
CA ALA A 289 14.33 2.86 -4.81
C ALA A 289 15.84 2.73 -5.07
N SER A 290 16.36 3.27 -6.19
CA SER A 290 17.79 3.20 -6.56
C SER A 290 18.66 4.24 -5.88
N ARG A 291 18.09 5.36 -5.42
CA ARG A 291 18.83 6.43 -4.71
C ARG A 291 19.40 6.00 -3.34
N ASN A 292 19.04 4.80 -2.87
CA ASN A 292 19.45 4.28 -1.57
C ASN A 292 20.75 3.46 -1.58
N THR A 293 21.45 3.34 -2.72
CA THR A 293 22.72 2.59 -2.82
C THR A 293 23.97 3.48 -2.85
N ALA A 294 23.86 4.80 -2.69
CA ALA A 294 25.03 5.64 -2.54
C ALA A 294 25.63 5.43 -1.13
N PRO A 295 26.89 4.97 -1.00
CA PRO A 295 27.53 4.85 0.30
C PRO A 295 27.59 6.22 0.98
N ALA A 296 27.20 6.26 2.25
CA ALA A 296 27.38 7.44 3.10
C ALA A 296 28.88 7.65 3.31
N GLY A 297 29.52 8.45 2.46
CA GLY A 297 30.96 8.70 2.52
C GLY A 297 31.55 9.15 1.19
N ALA A 298 31.07 10.28 0.66
CA ALA A 298 31.76 11.04 -0.38
C ALA A 298 31.25 12.49 -0.36
N SER A 299 31.63 13.23 0.68
CA SER A 299 31.66 14.70 0.72
C SER A 299 32.59 15.13 1.84
#